data_AF-A0A806KL92-F1
#
_entry.id   AF-A0A806KL92-F1
#
_cell.length_a   1.000
_cell.length_b   1.000
_cell.length_c   1.000
_cell.angle_alpha   90.00
_cell.angle_beta   90.00
_cell.angle_gamma   90.00
#
_symmetry.space_group_name_H-M   'P 1'
#
loop_
_entity.id
_entity.type
_entity.pdbx_description
1 polymer ?
#
loop_
_entity_poly.entity_id
_entity_poly.type
_entity_poly.pdbx_seq_one_letter_code
_entity_poly.pdbx_strand_id
1 'polypeptide(L)' 'MQVNVELDDVLVKRAKNLTNISAETALINKALEELVKSNNRKEILKYVDSDIWEGNLIEMREMR' A
#
# COMPACT_ATOMS: atom_id res chain seq x y z
N MET A 1 1.41 18.02 10.05
CA MET A 1 0.56 18.96 9.28
C MET A 1 -0.86 18.78 9.77
N GLN A 2 -1.58 19.87 10.08
CA GLN A 2 -3.00 19.82 10.42
C GLN A 2 -3.80 20.36 9.24
N VAL A 3 -4.85 19.65 8.85
CA VAL A 3 -5.73 20.01 7.75
C VAL A 3 -7.15 19.70 8.18
N ASN A 4 -8.07 20.62 7.91
CA ASN A 4 -9.50 20.39 8.09
C ASN A 4 -10.05 19.82 6.78
N VAL A 5 -10.61 18.63 6.85
CA VAL A 5 -11.20 17.92 5.70
C VAL A 5 -12.58 17.40 6.11
N GLU A 6 -13.53 17.49 5.20
CA GLU A 6 -14.82 16.82 5.36
C GLU A 6 -14.67 15.34 4.98
N LEU A 7 -15.20 14.45 5.82
CA LEU A 7 -15.16 13.01 5.63
C LEU A 7 -16.58 12.44 5.62
N ASP A 8 -16.78 11.40 4.84
CA ASP A 8 -18.04 10.64 4.85
C ASP A 8 -18.14 9.82 6.14
N ASP A 9 -19.11 10.15 6.99
CA ASP A 9 -19.35 9.49 8.28
C ASP A 9 -19.62 7.99 8.15
N VAL A 10 -20.29 7.55 7.09
CA VAL A 10 -20.60 6.14 6.85
C VAL A 10 -19.31 5.39 6.54
N LEU A 11 -18.45 5.97 5.70
CA LEU A 11 -17.15 5.41 5.37
C LEU A 11 -16.23 5.36 6.58
N VAL A 12 -16.17 6.45 7.37
CA VAL A 12 -15.38 6.54 8.59
C VAL A 12 -15.83 5.48 9.59
N LYS A 13 -17.14 5.35 9.83
CA LYS A 13 -17.68 4.33 10.75
C LYS A 13 -17.30 2.91 10.32
N ARG A 14 -17.43 2.61 9.02
CA ARG A 14 -17.02 1.30 8.48
C ARG A 14 -15.52 1.06 8.65
N ALA A 15 -14.70 2.07 8.36
CA ALA A 15 -13.25 1.96 8.47
C ALA A 15 -12.78 1.81 9.94
N LYS A 16 -13.40 2.52 10.89
CA LYS A 16 -13.18 2.33 12.33
C LYS A 16 -13.49 0.90 12.76
N ASN A 17 -14.62 0.34 12.30
CA ASN A 17 -15.00 -1.05 12.60
C ASN A 17 -14.05 -2.09 12.00
N LEU A 18 -13.52 -1.84 10.78
CA LEU A 18 -12.59 -2.76 10.12
C LEU A 18 -11.18 -2.75 10.73
N THR A 19 -10.75 -1.59 11.20
CA THR A 19 -9.36 -1.38 11.65
C THR A 19 -9.21 -1.33 13.18
N ASN A 20 -10.32 -1.22 13.92
CA ASN A 20 -10.36 -0.93 15.36
C ASN A 20 -9.64 0.37 15.76
N ILE A 21 -9.40 1.28 14.82
CA ILE A 21 -8.79 2.59 15.09
C ILE A 21 -9.89 3.58 15.45
N SER A 22 -9.83 4.15 16.65
CA SER A 22 -10.81 5.13 17.12
C SER A 22 -10.50 6.56 16.67
N ALA A 23 -9.23 6.94 16.69
CA ALA A 23 -8.76 8.29 16.35
C ALA A 23 -8.79 8.53 14.84
N GLU A 24 -9.47 9.59 14.41
CA GLU A 24 -9.66 9.91 12.99
C GLU A 24 -8.35 10.21 12.28
N THR A 25 -7.46 10.98 12.89
CA THR A 25 -6.13 11.26 12.31
C THR A 25 -5.33 9.97 12.09
N ALA A 26 -5.40 9.03 13.03
CA ALA A 26 -4.71 7.74 12.90
C ALA A 26 -5.34 6.89 11.78
N LEU A 27 -6.67 6.91 11.66
CA LEU A 27 -7.41 6.21 10.62
C LEU A 27 -7.07 6.75 9.22
N ILE A 28 -7.03 8.08 9.07
CA ILE A 28 -6.67 8.76 7.82
C ILE A 28 -5.23 8.43 7.44
N ASN A 29 -4.29 8.55 8.38
CA ASN A 29 -2.89 8.21 8.13
C ASN A 29 -2.74 6.75 7.70
N LYS A 30 -3.48 5.83 8.34
CA LYS A 30 -3.49 4.42 7.96
C LYS A 30 -4.06 4.20 6.56
N ALA A 31 -5.15 4.88 6.21
CA ALA A 31 -5.73 4.80 4.88
C ALA A 31 -4.77 5.31 3.79
N LEU A 32 -4.07 6.41 4.05
CA LEU A 32 -3.05 6.95 3.13
C LEU A 32 -1.87 5.99 2.99
N GLU A 33 -1.39 5.41 4.09
CA GLU A 33 -0.32 4.40 4.07
C GLU A 33 -0.70 3.19 3.20
N GLU A 34 -1.91 2.66 3.38
CA GLU A 34 -2.39 1.52 2.59
C GLU A 34 -2.60 1.86 1.12
N LEU A 35 -3.03 3.10 0.81
CA LEU A 35 -3.14 3.58 -0.58
C LEU A 35 -1.77 3.60 -1.27
N VAL A 36 -0.76 4.19 -0.61
CA VAL A 36 0.62 4.24 -1.13
C VAL A 36 1.16 2.82 -1.31
N LYS A 37 1.00 1.95 -0.30
CA LYS A 37 1.42 0.55 -0.38
C LYS A 37 0.74 -0.18 -1.54
N SER A 38 -0.56 0.03 -1.73
CA SER A 38 -1.32 -0.58 -2.82
C SER A 38 -0.81 -0.14 -4.18
N ASN A 39 -0.52 1.16 -4.35
CA ASN A 39 0.05 1.67 -5.59
C ASN A 39 1.47 1.15 -5.83
N ASN A 40 2.35 1.15 -4.83
CA ASN A 40 3.71 0.61 -4.96
C ASN A 40 3.70 -0.88 -5.34
N ARG A 41 2.78 -1.66 -4.78
CA ARG A 41 2.59 -3.07 -5.17
C ARG A 41 2.12 -3.22 -6.62
N LYS A 42 1.42 -2.25 -7.18
CA LYS A 42 1.05 -2.26 -8.61
C LYS A 42 2.19 -1.79 -9.50
N GLU A 43 3.01 -0.85 -9.04
CA GLU A 43 4.18 -0.36 -9.78
C GLU A 43 5.16 -1.47 -10.12
N ILE A 44 5.34 -2.47 -9.24
CA ILE A 44 6.23 -3.62 -9.54
C ILE A 44 5.77 -4.40 -10.78
N LEU A 45 4.47 -4.39 -11.09
CA LEU A 45 3.92 -5.08 -12.25
C LEU A 45 4.37 -4.44 -13.58
N LYS A 46 4.82 -3.18 -13.56
CA LYS A 46 5.38 -2.53 -14.75
C LYS A 46 6.68 -3.18 -15.22
N TYR A 47 7.34 -3.92 -14.34
CA TYR A 47 8.58 -4.62 -14.66
C TYR A 47 8.35 -6.07 -15.11
N VAL A 48 7.11 -6.57 -15.04
CA VAL A 48 6.76 -7.87 -15.63
C VAL A 48 6.97 -7.76 -17.14
N ASP A 49 7.66 -8.73 -17.71
CA ASP A 49 8.07 -8.77 -19.13
C ASP A 49 8.96 -7.61 -19.59
N SER A 50 9.56 -6.88 -18.63
CA SER A 50 10.61 -5.91 -18.94
C SER A 50 11.99 -6.56 -18.88
N ASP A 51 12.89 -6.16 -19.77
CA ASP A 51 14.28 -6.65 -19.81
C ASP A 51 15.17 -6.03 -18.71
N ILE A 52 14.60 -5.57 -17.59
CA ILE A 52 15.37 -4.91 -16.52
C ILE A 52 16.29 -5.86 -15.75
N TRP A 53 16.08 -7.17 -15.90
CA TRP A 53 16.79 -8.20 -15.16
C TRP A 53 17.64 -9.03 -16.10
N GLU A 54 18.96 -8.85 -16.01
CA GLU A 54 19.96 -9.50 -16.88
C GLU A 54 20.60 -10.75 -16.22
N GLY A 55 20.02 -11.28 -15.14
CA GLY A 55 20.60 -12.40 -14.39
C GLY A 55 20.35 -13.78 -15.01
N ASN A 56 21.11 -14.80 -14.59
CA ASN A 56 20.84 -16.20 -14.91
C ASN A 56 20.18 -16.91 -13.71
N LEU A 57 18.92 -17.30 -13.88
CA LEU A 57 18.08 -17.82 -12.80
C LEU A 57 18.50 -19.24 -12.38
N ILE A 58 19.14 -19.97 -13.28
CA ILE A 58 19.64 -21.34 -13.04
C ILE A 58 20.89 -21.25 -12.17
N GLU A 59 21.87 -20.44 -12.56
CA GLU A 59 23.13 -20.26 -11.82
C GLU A 59 22.89 -19.79 -10.37
N MET A 60 21.96 -18.86 -10.17
CA MET A 60 21.63 -18.36 -8.82
C MET A 60 20.99 -19.41 -7.92
N ARG A 61 20.32 -20.43 -8.48
CA ARG A 61 19.69 -21.51 -7.71
C ARG A 61 20.67 -22.62 -7.35
N GLU A 62 21.70 -22.83 -8.17
CA GLU A 62 22.73 -23.85 -7.94
C GLU A 62 23.76 -23.43 -6.88
N MET A 63 23.91 -22.13 -6.60
CA MET A 63 24.80 -21.62 -5.54
C MET A 63 24.21 -21.68 -4.11
N ARG A 64 23.12 -22.44 -3.89
CA ARG A 64 22.42 -22.54 -2.61
C ARG A 64 22.69 -23.87 -1.91
#